data_AF-A0A7X6PCY6-F1
#
_entry.id   AF-A0A7X6PCY6-F1
#
_cell.length_a   1.000
_cell.length_b   1.000
_cell.length_c   1.000
_cell.angle_alpha   90.00
_cell.angle_beta   90.00
_cell.angle_gamma   90.00
#
_symmetry.space_group_name_H-M   'P 1'
#
loop_
_entity.id
_entity.type
_entity.pdbx_description
1 polymer ?
#
loop_
_entity_poly.entity_id
_entity_poly.type
_entity_poly.pdbx_seq_one_letter_code
_entity_poly.pdbx_strand_id
1 'polypeptide(L)'
;GEKDTFGKNSAWIDFYGKRGNVIEGLAILQHPSNPWYPSPWFTRDYGFMSPTPMYWPQNGTDTQMKKGTVLVLKYRVLVHSGTHADADIAGKFDKYKTIR
;
A
#
# COMPACT_ATOMS: atom_id res chain seq x y z
N GLY A 1 11.08 11.50 -1.46
CA GLY A 1 9.84 10.72 -1.43
C GLY A 1 9.04 11.11 -2.66
N GLU A 2 8.21 10.22 -3.18
CA GLU A 2 7.33 10.62 -4.28
C GLU A 2 6.37 11.70 -3.77
N LYS A 3 6.36 12.88 -4.39
CA LYS A 3 5.89 14.13 -3.77
C LYS A 3 4.43 14.04 -3.32
N ASP A 4 3.61 13.34 -4.09
CA ASP A 4 2.17 13.29 -3.88
C ASP A 4 1.71 12.10 -3.03
N THR A 5 2.58 11.12 -2.81
CA THR A 5 2.21 9.86 -2.13
C THR A 5 2.98 9.60 -0.84
N PHE A 6 4.15 10.24 -0.64
CA PHE A 6 4.96 10.03 0.56
C PHE A 6 4.26 10.55 1.82
N GLY A 7 4.08 9.68 2.81
CA GLY A 7 3.42 9.98 4.07
C GLY A 7 1.90 10.14 3.98
N LYS A 8 1.29 9.85 2.83
CA LYS A 8 -0.17 9.93 2.66
C LYS A 8 -0.81 8.60 3.03
N ASN A 9 -1.93 8.66 3.77
CA ASN A 9 -2.74 7.50 4.09
C ASN A 9 -3.57 7.10 2.88
N SER A 10 -3.52 5.83 2.49
CA SER A 10 -4.37 5.29 1.43
C SER A 10 -4.59 3.79 1.60
N ALA A 11 -5.77 3.31 1.22
CA ALA A 11 -6.13 1.89 1.24
C ALA A 11 -5.24 1.04 0.32
N TRP A 12 -4.75 1.64 -0.76
CA TRP A 12 -3.89 1.02 -1.75
C TRP A 12 -2.99 2.06 -2.39
N ILE A 13 -1.91 1.61 -3.01
CA ILE A 13 -1.06 2.41 -3.89
C ILE A 13 -0.79 1.63 -5.16
N ASP A 14 -0.58 2.34 -6.26
CA ASP A 14 -0.24 1.75 -7.55
C ASP A 14 0.86 2.56 -8.22
N PHE A 15 1.86 1.86 -8.75
CA PHE A 15 2.82 2.42 -9.70
C PHE A 15 2.66 1.70 -11.03
N TYR A 16 2.48 2.47 -12.10
CA TYR A 16 2.42 1.97 -13.46
C TYR A 16 3.27 2.85 -14.38
N GLY A 17 3.72 2.27 -15.48
CA GLY A 17 4.57 2.96 -16.44
C GLY A 17 4.57 2.30 -17.80
N LYS A 18 5.04 3.03 -18.80
CA LYS A 18 5.21 2.49 -20.15
C LYS A 18 6.53 1.72 -20.24
N ARG A 19 6.46 0.44 -20.62
CA ARG A 19 7.63 -0.39 -20.96
C ARG A 19 7.49 -0.87 -22.40
N GLY A 20 8.28 -0.30 -23.30
CA GLY A 20 8.14 -0.56 -24.74
C GLY A 20 6.76 -0.13 -25.25
N ASN A 21 6.00 -1.07 -25.79
CA ASN A 21 4.67 -0.83 -26.36
C ASN A 21 3.52 -1.13 -25.39
N VAL A 22 3.81 -1.53 -24.15
CA VAL A 22 2.79 -1.86 -23.15
C VAL A 22 2.86 -0.89 -21.97
N ILE A 23 1.71 -0.69 -21.31
CA ILE A 23 1.66 -0.12 -19.97
C ILE A 23 1.47 -1.28 -19.02
N GLU A 24 2.25 -1.30 -17.95
CA GLU A 24 2.14 -2.30 -16.89
C GLU A 24 2.36 -1.62 -15.54
N GLY A 25 1.84 -2.25 -14.49
CA GLY A 25 1.95 -1.72 -13.15
C GLY A 25 1.83 -2.77 -12.06
N LEU A 26 2.09 -2.29 -10.85
CA LEU A 26 2.00 -3.05 -9.62
C LEU A 26 1.24 -2.23 -8.58
N ALA A 27 0.20 -2.83 -8.01
CA ALA A 27 -0.54 -2.27 -6.89
C ALA A 27 -0.30 -3.08 -5.62
N ILE A 28 -0.22 -2.39 -4.48
CA ILE A 28 -0.24 -2.99 -3.15
C ILE A 28 -1.49 -2.49 -2.42
N LEU A 29 -2.28 -3.43 -1.92
CA LEU A 29 -3.54 -3.16 -1.23
C LEU A 29 -3.41 -3.59 0.23
N GLN A 30 -3.90 -2.76 1.14
CA GLN A 30 -3.94 -3.03 2.57
C GLN A 30 -5.32 -3.56 2.96
N HIS A 31 -5.38 -4.62 3.77
CA HIS A 31 -6.65 -5.05 4.32
C HIS A 31 -7.09 -4.15 5.49
N PRO A 32 -8.38 -3.79 5.63
CA PRO A 32 -8.84 -2.96 6.75
C PRO A 32 -8.64 -3.57 8.14
N SER A 33 -8.41 -4.89 8.23
CA SER A 33 -8.08 -5.55 9.50
C SER A 33 -6.64 -5.36 9.94
N ASN A 34 -5.78 -4.73 9.12
CA ASN A 34 -4.42 -4.46 9.53
C ASN A 34 -4.41 -3.40 10.62
N PRO A 35 -3.56 -3.55 11.65
CA PRO A 35 -3.25 -2.44 12.53
C PRO A 35 -2.74 -1.25 11.70
N TRP A 36 -3.12 -0.04 12.10
CA TRP A 36 -2.77 1.23 11.42
C TRP A 36 -3.40 1.45 10.04
N TYR A 37 -4.40 0.66 9.64
CA TYR A 37 -5.11 0.91 8.38
C TYR A 37 -5.93 2.24 8.42
N PRO A 38 -5.97 3.01 7.30
CA PRO A 38 -5.06 2.93 6.16
C PRO A 38 -3.70 3.53 6.55
N SER A 39 -2.62 2.77 6.41
CA SER A 39 -1.32 3.25 6.82
C SER A 39 -0.80 4.34 5.87
N PRO A 40 0.06 5.25 6.34
CA PRO A 40 0.83 6.11 5.46
C PRO A 40 1.77 5.29 4.56
N TRP A 41 1.96 5.77 3.33
CA TRP A 41 2.83 5.14 2.36
C TRP A 41 4.22 5.77 2.32
N PHE A 42 5.24 4.93 2.42
CA PHE A 42 6.61 5.36 2.16
C PHE A 42 6.93 5.09 0.70
N THR A 43 6.96 6.16 -0.10
CA THR A 43 7.23 6.09 -1.53
C THR A 43 8.48 6.83 -1.96
N ARG A 44 9.04 6.42 -3.09
CA ARG A 44 10.16 7.07 -3.77
C ARG A 44 9.93 7.06 -5.28
N ASP A 45 10.44 8.09 -5.93
CA ASP A 45 10.44 8.30 -7.38
C ASP A 45 11.18 7.20 -8.16
N TYR A 46 12.11 6.50 -7.51
CA TYR A 46 12.79 5.32 -8.06
C TYR A 46 12.00 3.99 -7.88
N GLY A 47 10.72 4.05 -7.53
CA GLY A 47 9.82 2.89 -7.54
C GLY A 47 9.67 2.14 -6.22
N PHE A 48 10.29 2.59 -5.12
CA PHE A 48 10.01 2.02 -3.80
C PHE A 48 8.62 2.44 -3.32
N MET A 49 7.81 1.49 -2.87
CA MET A 49 6.53 1.73 -2.19
C MET A 49 6.31 0.69 -1.09
N SER A 50 5.95 1.15 0.11
CA SER A 50 5.64 0.27 1.25
C SER A 50 4.64 0.94 2.19
N PRO A 51 3.63 0.20 2.69
CA PRO A 51 2.87 0.63 3.85
C PRO A 51 3.77 0.48 5.08
N THR A 52 4.36 1.59 5.53
CA THR A 52 5.40 1.59 6.59
C THR A 52 4.90 2.34 7.84
N PRO A 53 3.85 1.84 8.53
CA PRO A 53 3.24 2.56 9.65
C PRO A 53 4.22 2.85 10.79
N MET A 54 5.20 1.97 11.02
CA MET A 54 6.22 2.15 12.07
C MET A 54 7.22 3.29 11.77
N TYR A 55 7.25 3.82 10.54
CA TYR A 55 8.02 5.02 10.23
C TYR A 55 7.35 6.31 10.77
N TRP A 56 6.03 6.26 11.03
CA TRP A 56 5.25 7.35 11.62
C TRP A 56 4.59 6.90 12.93
N PRO A 57 5.37 6.71 14.00
CA PRO A 57 4.83 6.33 15.30
C PRO A 57 3.88 7.43 15.82
N GLN A 58 2.78 7.02 16.47
CA GLN A 58 1.77 7.96 16.99
C GLN A 58 2.31 8.95 18.03
N ASN A 59 3.32 8.54 18.80
CA ASN A 59 4.00 9.39 19.79
C ASN A 59 5.21 10.15 19.22
N GLY A 60 5.52 9.99 17.93
CA GLY A 60 6.66 10.63 17.27
C GLY A 60 8.03 9.99 17.54
N THR A 61 8.12 8.95 18.38
CA THR A 61 9.40 8.31 18.74
C THR A 61 9.47 6.84 18.35
N ASP A 62 8.46 6.05 18.72
CA ASP A 62 8.54 4.60 18.62
C ASP A 62 7.16 3.92 18.65
N THR A 63 7.12 2.66 18.22
CA THR A 63 5.92 1.81 18.31
C THR A 63 6.17 0.72 19.35
N GLN A 64 5.59 0.88 20.54
CA GLN A 64 5.70 -0.11 21.61
C GLN A 64 4.80 -1.31 21.37
N MET A 65 5.34 -2.52 21.54
CA MET A 65 4.59 -3.77 21.50
C MET A 65 4.95 -4.64 22.69
N LYS A 66 3.96 -5.28 23.31
CA LYS A 66 4.21 -6.22 24.42
C LYS A 66 4.93 -7.45 23.89
N LYS A 67 5.84 -8.02 24.68
CA LYS A 67 6.47 -9.31 24.36
C LYS A 67 5.40 -10.38 24.10
N GLY A 68 5.55 -11.10 22.99
CA GLY A 68 4.57 -12.12 22.55
C GLY A 68 3.38 -11.58 21.76
N THR A 69 3.34 -10.27 21.46
CA THR A 69 2.33 -9.72 20.54
C THR A 69 2.48 -10.36 19.16
N VAL A 70 1.42 -10.99 18.66
CA VAL A 70 1.36 -11.51 17.29
C VAL A 70 0.79 -10.42 16.40
N LEU A 71 1.62 -9.94 15.47
CA LEU A 71 1.21 -8.94 14.49
C LEU A 71 0.79 -9.64 13.18
N VAL A 72 -0.50 -9.59 12.88
CA VAL A 72 -1.04 -10.11 11.62
C VAL A 72 -1.23 -8.95 10.64
N LEU A 73 -0.51 -9.01 9.53
CA LEU A 73 -0.62 -8.04 8.43
C LEU A 73 -1.06 -8.78 7.17
N LYS A 74 -2.10 -8.26 6.52
CA LYS A 74 -2.68 -8.78 5.30
C LYS A 74 -2.53 -7.75 4.19
N TYR A 75 -1.77 -8.11 3.17
CA TYR A 75 -1.61 -7.31 1.96
C TYR A 75 -1.91 -8.15 0.74
N ARG A 76 -2.32 -7.48 -0.34
CA ARG A 76 -2.46 -8.09 -1.66
C ARG A 76 -1.61 -7.31 -2.64
N VAL A 77 -0.83 -8.03 -3.43
CA VAL A 77 -0.07 -7.48 -4.55
C VAL A 77 -0.77 -7.86 -5.84
N LEU A 78 -1.00 -6.88 -6.70
CA LEU A 78 -1.56 -7.08 -8.04
C LEU A 78 -0.52 -6.66 -9.06
N VAL A 79 -0.26 -7.52 -10.05
CA VAL A 79 0.45 -7.15 -11.27
C VAL A 79 -0.60 -7.00 -12.36
N HIS A 80 -0.53 -5.91 -13.12
CA HIS A 80 -1.57 -5.60 -14.10
C HIS A 80 -0.99 -4.96 -15.36
N SER A 81 -1.82 -4.97 -16.41
CA SER A 81 -1.59 -4.23 -17.65
C SER A 81 -2.51 -3.02 -17.69
N GLY A 82 -2.04 -1.95 -18.32
CA GLY A 82 -2.73 -0.67 -18.34
C GLY A 82 -2.46 0.16 -17.08
N THR A 83 -3.29 1.17 -16.89
CA THR A 83 -3.27 2.04 -15.73
C THR A 83 -4.07 1.42 -14.56
N HIS A 84 -3.97 2.03 -13.37
CA HIS A 84 -4.83 1.65 -12.23
C HIS A 84 -6.33 1.67 -12.54
N ALA A 85 -6.77 2.51 -13.49
CA ALA A 85 -8.16 2.58 -13.93
C ALA A 85 -8.52 1.40 -14.86
N ASP A 86 -7.66 1.09 -15.83
CA ASP A 86 -7.85 -0.05 -16.75
C ASP A 86 -7.89 -1.38 -15.97
N ALA A 87 -7.05 -1.51 -14.95
CA ALA A 87 -6.96 -2.68 -14.09
C ALA A 87 -8.05 -2.75 -12.99
N ASP A 88 -8.89 -1.71 -12.86
CA ASP A 88 -9.91 -1.57 -11.83
C ASP A 88 -9.37 -1.81 -10.41
N ILE A 89 -8.24 -1.19 -10.07
CA ILE A 89 -7.60 -1.41 -8.75
C ILE A 89 -8.55 -1.07 -7.59
N ALA A 90 -9.40 -0.05 -7.77
CA ALA A 90 -10.44 0.30 -6.82
C ALA A 90 -11.46 -0.83 -6.61
N GLY A 91 -12.02 -1.43 -7.68
CA GLY A 91 -12.92 -2.56 -7.57
C GLY A 91 -12.24 -3.84 -7.06
N LYS A 92 -10.96 -4.06 -7.37
CA LYS A 92 -10.17 -5.14 -6.76
C LYS A 92 -10.01 -4.94 -5.25
N PHE A 93 -9.82 -3.71 -4.80
CA PHE A 93 -9.81 -3.36 -3.38
C PHE A 93 -11.17 -3.59 -2.71
N ASP A 94 -12.26 -3.19 -3.35
CA ASP A 94 -13.61 -3.41 -2.82
C ASP A 94 -13.95 -4.89 -2.62
N LYS A 95 -13.40 -5.77 -3.46
CA LYS A 95 -13.49 -7.22 -3.26
C LYS A 95 -12.53 -7.74 -2.21
N TYR A 96 -11.34 -7.13 -2.11
CA TYR A 96 -10.33 -7.57 -1.15
C TYR A 96 -10.73 -7.26 0.29
N LYS A 97 -11.29 -6.07 0.54
CA LYS A 97 -11.63 -5.59 1.88
C LYS A 97 -12.68 -6.42 2.62
N THR A 98 -13.38 -7.32 1.92
CA THR A 98 -14.43 -8.18 2.48
C THR A 98 -13.94 -9.60 2.77
N ILE A 99 -12.70 -9.94 2.41
CA ILE A 99 -12.15 -11.29 2.62
C ILE A 99 -11.73 -11.43 4.08
N ARG A 100 -12.16 -12.52 4.72
CA ARG A 100 -11.86 -12.79 6.14
C ARG A 100 -10.40 -13.14 6.36
#